data_AF-A0AAU3MWE6-F1
#
_entry.id   AF-A0AAU3MWE6-F1
#
_cell.length_a   1.000
_cell.length_b   1.000
_cell.length_c   1.000
_cell.angle_alpha   90.00
_cell.angle_beta   90.00
_cell.angle_gamma   90.00
#
_symmetry.space_group_name_H-M   'P 1'
#
loop_
_entity.id
_entity.type
_entity.pdbx_description
1 polymer ?
#
loop_
_entity_poly.entity_id
_entity_poly.type
_entity_poly.pdbx_seq_one_letter_code
_entity_poly.pdbx_strand_id
1 'polypeptide(L)'
;MDHTPGAEASGLTEPTAPDELADVTKRAMDRWSTAHSPRLAELMTSLVQHLHAFAREVELTEEEWMRAIEWLTATGRLSDDKRQEFILASDVLGLSMLVVGLNHRFTPAATPATVLGPFHIDGSPEVPWGHDMSDGLPGTPLYVTGRVTSTDGTPVPGAVLDVWQADADGAYEAQLPEVDEARLRAKYRARADGSFCIRTIAPHGYSIPMDGPVGDLIRHTDISHYRPAHFHVLLDEPGHRRLITHLFRAGAAYLDTDVVFGTKDALIVPFTPRPAGPSPDGATCQRPFLCAEFDFVLQPG
;
A
#
# COMPACT_ATOMS: atom_id res chain seq x y z
N MET A 1 44.25 -55.04 -50.63
CA MET A 1 44.88 -53.85 -50.04
C MET A 1 44.32 -52.67 -50.80
N ASP A 2 43.35 -51.97 -50.23
CA ASP A 2 43.10 -50.60 -50.62
C ASP A 2 42.54 -49.88 -49.39
N HIS A 3 43.35 -48.94 -48.88
CA HIS A 3 43.09 -48.15 -47.67
C HIS A 3 43.03 -46.69 -48.12
N THR A 4 41.92 -46.02 -47.85
CA THR A 4 41.79 -44.55 -47.90
C THR A 4 40.80 -44.13 -46.80
N PRO A 5 40.90 -42.89 -46.29
CA PRO A 5 41.19 -42.66 -44.87
C PRO A 5 40.05 -41.92 -44.14
N GLY A 6 40.27 -41.71 -42.84
CA GLY A 6 39.28 -41.32 -41.84
C GLY A 6 38.58 -39.97 -42.07
N ALA A 7 37.32 -39.94 -41.60
CA ALA A 7 36.56 -38.73 -41.40
C ALA A 7 37.03 -38.03 -40.12
N GLU A 8 37.31 -36.73 -40.27
CA GLU A 8 37.73 -35.81 -39.23
C GLU A 8 36.71 -35.73 -38.09
N ALA A 9 37.21 -35.83 -36.85
CA ALA A 9 36.44 -35.49 -35.67
C ALA A 9 36.21 -33.97 -35.67
N SER A 10 34.98 -33.58 -35.96
CA SER A 10 34.46 -32.22 -35.80
C SER A 10 34.70 -31.75 -34.37
N GLY A 11 35.61 -30.80 -34.20
CA GLY A 11 35.85 -30.10 -32.94
C GLY A 11 34.64 -29.29 -32.53
N LEU A 12 33.78 -29.89 -31.71
CA LEU A 12 32.84 -29.15 -30.88
C LEU A 12 33.62 -28.67 -29.65
N THR A 13 34.09 -27.43 -29.71
CA THR A 13 34.51 -26.71 -28.51
C THR A 13 33.29 -26.62 -27.59
N GLU A 14 33.38 -27.22 -26.40
CA GLU A 14 32.39 -27.04 -25.34
C GLU A 14 32.22 -25.55 -25.05
N PRO A 15 30.98 -25.02 -24.98
CA PRO A 15 30.78 -23.63 -24.63
C PRO A 15 31.29 -23.42 -23.21
N THR A 16 32.12 -22.38 -23.01
CA THR A 16 32.48 -21.95 -21.66
C THR A 16 31.24 -21.47 -20.92
N ALA A 17 31.11 -21.79 -19.63
CA ALA A 17 29.95 -21.53 -18.77
C ALA A 17 29.23 -20.15 -18.91
N PRO A 18 29.91 -19.02 -19.23
CA PRO A 18 29.21 -17.74 -19.48
C PRO A 18 28.21 -17.77 -20.65
N ASP A 19 28.50 -18.53 -21.72
CA ASP A 19 27.66 -18.60 -22.92
C ASP A 19 26.39 -19.44 -22.67
N GLU A 20 26.46 -20.47 -21.84
CA GLU A 20 25.31 -21.34 -21.52
C GLU A 20 24.26 -20.60 -20.66
N LEU A 21 24.70 -19.74 -19.74
CA LEU A 21 23.80 -18.92 -18.91
C LEU A 21 23.12 -17.82 -19.72
N ALA A 22 23.81 -17.22 -20.70
CA ALA A 22 23.21 -16.31 -21.68
C ALA A 22 22.09 -17.00 -22.45
N ASP A 23 22.31 -18.24 -22.85
CA ASP A 23 21.36 -19.08 -23.59
C ASP A 23 20.10 -19.43 -22.76
N VAL A 24 20.20 -19.69 -21.45
CA VAL A 24 19.02 -19.95 -20.60
C VAL A 24 18.04 -18.76 -20.57
N THR A 25 18.54 -17.53 -20.42
CA THR A 25 17.66 -16.35 -20.33
C THR A 25 16.90 -16.11 -21.61
N LYS A 26 17.60 -16.17 -22.75
CA LYS A 26 16.97 -16.02 -24.07
C LYS A 26 15.90 -17.09 -24.29
N ARG A 27 16.23 -18.37 -24.03
CA ARG A 27 15.26 -19.48 -24.18
C ARG A 27 14.03 -19.31 -23.29
N ALA A 28 14.19 -18.83 -22.06
CA ALA A 28 13.06 -18.58 -21.17
C ALA A 28 12.17 -17.44 -21.69
N MET A 29 12.77 -16.33 -22.13
CA MET A 29 12.05 -15.20 -22.75
C MET A 29 11.31 -15.63 -24.02
N ASP A 30 11.97 -16.38 -24.91
CA ASP A 30 11.37 -16.90 -26.14
C ASP A 30 10.12 -17.75 -25.83
N ARG A 31 10.16 -18.58 -24.79
CA ARG A 31 9.00 -19.37 -24.34
C ARG A 31 7.84 -18.50 -23.81
N TRP A 32 8.13 -17.51 -22.97
CA TRP A 32 7.09 -16.62 -22.44
C TRP A 32 6.48 -15.72 -23.52
N SER A 33 7.25 -15.40 -24.56
CA SER A 33 6.79 -14.61 -25.70
C SER A 33 5.65 -15.28 -26.49
N THR A 34 5.46 -16.60 -26.36
CA THR A 34 4.41 -17.34 -27.06
C THR A 34 3.05 -17.30 -26.33
N ALA A 35 2.92 -16.56 -25.23
CA ALA A 35 1.66 -16.45 -24.51
C ALA A 35 0.54 -15.90 -25.41
N HIS A 36 -0.66 -16.47 -25.31
CA HIS A 36 -1.80 -16.07 -26.16
C HIS A 36 -2.26 -14.64 -25.94
N SER A 37 -2.07 -14.11 -24.72
CA SER A 37 -2.33 -12.70 -24.42
C SER A 37 -1.07 -11.88 -24.71
N PRO A 38 -1.12 -10.89 -25.63
CA PRO A 38 0.02 -10.02 -25.90
C PRO A 38 0.55 -9.32 -24.65
N ARG A 39 -0.35 -8.91 -23.74
CA ARG A 39 0.04 -8.27 -22.49
C ARG A 39 0.73 -9.24 -21.52
N LEU A 40 0.26 -10.49 -21.45
CA LEU A 40 0.91 -11.51 -20.63
C LEU A 40 2.32 -11.82 -21.16
N ALA A 41 2.46 -11.93 -22.49
CA ALA A 41 3.76 -12.14 -23.14
C ALA A 41 4.74 -11.01 -22.79
N GLU A 42 4.31 -9.76 -22.89
CA GLU A 42 5.10 -8.58 -22.52
C GLU A 42 5.54 -8.62 -21.04
N LEU A 43 4.58 -8.83 -20.13
CA LEU A 43 4.84 -8.84 -18.68
C LEU A 43 5.82 -9.93 -18.28
N MET A 44 5.59 -11.17 -18.73
CA MET A 44 6.41 -12.31 -18.33
C MET A 44 7.80 -12.27 -18.97
N THR A 45 7.92 -11.82 -20.21
CA THR A 45 9.21 -11.64 -20.87
C THR A 45 10.07 -10.61 -20.13
N SER A 46 9.48 -9.47 -19.76
CA SER A 46 10.15 -8.43 -18.97
C SER A 46 10.54 -8.93 -17.57
N LEU A 47 9.62 -9.62 -16.88
CA LEU A 47 9.89 -10.20 -15.56
C LEU A 47 11.09 -11.15 -15.59
N VAL A 48 11.13 -12.08 -16.55
CA VAL A 48 12.25 -13.03 -16.70
C VAL A 48 13.56 -12.30 -16.97
N GLN A 49 13.54 -11.29 -17.85
CA GLN A 49 14.72 -10.49 -18.15
C GLN A 49 15.29 -9.84 -16.88
N HIS A 50 14.45 -9.17 -16.08
CA HIS A 50 14.89 -8.48 -14.87
C HIS A 50 15.29 -9.45 -13.74
N LEU A 51 14.56 -10.56 -13.58
CA LEU A 51 14.88 -11.59 -12.58
C LEU A 51 16.25 -12.24 -12.85
N HIS A 52 16.52 -12.61 -14.10
CA HIS A 52 17.81 -13.20 -14.48
C HIS A 52 18.95 -12.17 -14.44
N ALA A 53 18.67 -10.90 -14.75
CA ALA A 53 19.65 -9.82 -14.59
C ALA A 53 20.05 -9.66 -13.12
N PHE A 54 19.08 -9.61 -12.20
CA PHE A 54 19.34 -9.56 -10.76
C PHE A 54 20.20 -10.74 -10.29
N ALA A 55 19.83 -11.97 -10.64
CA ALA A 55 20.56 -13.16 -10.21
C ALA A 55 22.03 -13.16 -10.68
N ARG A 56 22.31 -12.62 -11.87
CA ARG A 56 23.69 -12.47 -12.37
C ARG A 56 24.43 -11.32 -11.70
N GLU A 57 23.75 -10.20 -11.48
CA GLU A 57 24.35 -9.01 -10.89
C GLU A 57 24.91 -9.30 -9.48
N VAL A 58 24.18 -10.10 -8.70
CA VAL A 58 24.58 -10.47 -7.33
C VAL A 58 25.31 -11.81 -7.24
N GLU A 59 25.55 -12.48 -8.38
CA GLU A 59 26.11 -13.85 -8.43
C GLU A 59 25.39 -14.82 -7.47
N LEU A 60 24.05 -14.84 -7.53
CA LEU A 60 23.19 -15.54 -6.57
C LEU A 60 23.59 -17.01 -6.40
N THR A 61 23.92 -17.39 -5.16
CA THR A 61 24.34 -18.76 -4.84
C THR A 61 23.15 -19.72 -4.70
N GLU A 62 23.40 -21.03 -4.80
CA GLU A 62 22.37 -22.05 -4.59
C GLU A 62 21.75 -21.99 -3.18
N GLU A 63 22.55 -21.67 -2.16
CA GLU A 63 22.09 -21.53 -0.78
C GLU A 63 21.18 -20.30 -0.61
N GLU A 64 21.58 -19.14 -1.14
CA GLU A 64 20.76 -17.92 -1.11
C GLU A 64 19.46 -18.10 -1.91
N TRP A 65 19.53 -18.77 -3.07
CA TRP A 65 18.35 -19.10 -3.86
C TRP A 65 17.39 -20.01 -3.09
N MET A 66 17.88 -21.08 -2.46
CA MET A 66 17.03 -21.96 -1.64
C MET A 66 16.40 -21.19 -0.48
N ARG A 67 17.15 -20.30 0.18
CA ARG A 67 16.63 -19.45 1.25
C ARG A 67 15.51 -18.52 0.75
N ALA A 68 15.66 -17.94 -0.43
CA ALA A 68 14.63 -17.10 -1.04
C ALA A 68 13.36 -17.91 -1.38
N ILE A 69 13.50 -19.15 -1.87
CA ILE A 69 12.37 -20.05 -2.14
C ILE A 69 11.64 -20.41 -0.83
N GLU A 70 12.37 -20.71 0.23
CA GLU A 70 11.79 -20.97 1.56
C GLU A 70 11.05 -19.75 2.09
N TRP A 71 11.62 -18.55 1.95
CA TRP A 71 11.00 -17.29 2.34
C TRP A 71 9.69 -17.04 1.57
N LEU A 72 9.69 -17.16 0.24
CA LEU A 72 8.48 -17.02 -0.58
C LEU A 72 7.41 -18.06 -0.22
N THR A 73 7.83 -19.29 0.07
CA THR A 73 6.92 -20.36 0.51
C THR A 73 6.29 -20.04 1.86
N ALA A 74 7.06 -19.54 2.83
CA ALA A 74 6.56 -19.14 4.14
C ALA A 74 5.60 -17.94 4.02
N THR A 75 5.92 -16.95 3.19
CA THR A 75 5.06 -15.79 2.92
C THR A 75 3.69 -16.22 2.37
N GLY A 76 3.69 -17.17 1.44
CA GLY A 76 2.44 -17.73 0.91
C GLY A 76 1.63 -18.52 1.94
N ARG A 77 2.27 -19.32 2.79
CA ARG A 77 1.59 -20.11 3.84
C ARG A 77 0.98 -19.27 4.94
N LEU A 78 1.58 -18.12 5.24
CA LEU A 78 1.10 -17.20 6.27
C LEU A 78 -0.02 -16.27 5.78
N SER A 79 -0.22 -16.20 4.46
CA SER A 79 -1.27 -15.36 3.88
C SER A 79 -2.63 -16.08 3.92
N ASP A 80 -3.66 -15.38 4.40
CA ASP A 80 -5.05 -15.81 4.48
C ASP A 80 -6.03 -14.65 4.20
N ASP A 81 -7.32 -14.83 4.51
CA ASP A 81 -8.36 -13.82 4.25
C ASP A 81 -8.21 -12.56 5.13
N LYS A 82 -7.48 -12.63 6.24
CA LYS A 82 -7.25 -11.51 7.17
C LYS A 82 -5.84 -10.92 7.04
N ARG A 83 -4.85 -11.73 6.67
CA ARG A 83 -3.43 -11.35 6.56
C ARG A 83 -2.91 -11.60 5.16
N GLN A 84 -2.40 -10.56 4.51
CA GLN A 84 -1.78 -10.67 3.18
C GLN A 84 -0.28 -10.37 3.24
N GLU A 85 0.53 -11.38 3.58
CA GLU A 85 1.98 -11.22 3.77
C GLU A 85 2.69 -10.88 2.44
N PHE A 86 2.17 -11.33 1.29
CA PHE A 86 2.70 -10.91 -0.02
C PHE A 86 2.43 -9.42 -0.34
N ILE A 87 1.31 -8.87 0.13
CA ILE A 87 1.06 -7.43 0.01
C ILE A 87 2.04 -6.68 0.91
N LEU A 88 2.23 -7.15 2.15
CA LEU A 88 3.21 -6.55 3.06
C LEU A 88 4.65 -6.60 2.50
N ALA A 89 5.03 -7.70 1.85
CA ALA A 89 6.30 -7.82 1.14
C ALA A 89 6.43 -6.78 0.01
N SER A 90 5.37 -6.60 -0.79
CA SER A 90 5.31 -5.56 -1.83
C SER A 90 5.41 -4.16 -1.25
N ASP A 91 4.81 -3.92 -0.07
CA ASP A 91 4.83 -2.62 0.62
C ASP A 91 6.24 -2.26 1.09
N VAL A 92 6.93 -3.16 1.80
CA VAL A 92 8.29 -2.89 2.34
C VAL A 92 9.38 -2.86 1.27
N LEU A 93 9.14 -3.50 0.11
CA LEU A 93 10.02 -3.38 -1.06
C LEU A 93 9.72 -2.13 -1.90
N GLY A 94 8.70 -1.35 -1.53
CA GLY A 94 8.28 -0.13 -2.25
C GLY A 94 7.55 -0.37 -3.56
N LEU A 95 7.30 -1.63 -3.93
CA LEU A 95 6.59 -1.99 -5.16
C LEU A 95 5.16 -1.46 -5.16
N SER A 96 4.46 -1.56 -4.04
CA SER A 96 3.08 -1.07 -3.92
C SER A 96 2.98 0.43 -4.21
N MET A 97 3.88 1.24 -3.62
CA MET A 97 3.94 2.68 -3.87
C MET A 97 4.37 3.02 -5.31
N LEU A 98 5.29 2.24 -5.89
CA LEU A 98 5.66 2.38 -7.30
C LEU A 98 4.46 2.14 -8.22
N VAL A 99 3.70 1.07 -7.99
CA VAL A 99 2.49 0.74 -8.75
C VAL A 99 1.44 1.85 -8.61
N VAL A 100 1.25 2.40 -7.41
CA VAL A 100 0.40 3.57 -7.20
C VAL A 100 0.88 4.75 -8.04
N GLY A 101 2.16 5.08 -8.02
CA GLY A 101 2.73 6.18 -8.82
C GLY A 101 2.57 5.99 -10.33
N LEU A 102 2.67 4.76 -10.83
CA LEU A 102 2.49 4.45 -12.25
C LEU A 102 1.03 4.61 -12.70
N ASN A 103 0.07 4.21 -11.86
CA ASN A 103 -1.35 4.15 -12.23
C ASN A 103 -2.15 5.39 -11.82
N HIS A 104 -1.73 6.11 -10.78
CA HIS A 104 -2.40 7.32 -10.26
C HIS A 104 -1.59 8.58 -10.57
N ARG A 105 -1.23 8.75 -11.85
CA ARG A 105 -0.66 10.00 -12.38
C ARG A 105 -1.74 11.07 -12.38
N PHE A 106 -1.94 11.70 -11.25
CA PHE A 106 -2.86 12.82 -11.13
C PHE A 106 -2.20 14.13 -11.52
N THR A 107 -3.02 15.12 -11.88
CA THR A 107 -2.54 16.50 -12.04
C THR A 107 -2.05 17.02 -10.69
N PRO A 108 -1.13 18.01 -10.66
CA PRO A 108 -0.64 18.58 -9.40
C PRO A 108 -1.74 19.21 -8.51
N ALA A 109 -2.90 19.50 -9.07
CA ALA A 109 -4.04 20.05 -8.33
C ALA A 109 -4.82 18.99 -7.55
N ALA A 110 -4.78 17.72 -7.96
CA ALA A 110 -5.50 16.65 -7.28
C ALA A 110 -4.77 16.18 -6.02
N THR A 111 -5.51 15.65 -5.05
CA THR A 111 -4.92 15.04 -3.87
C THR A 111 -4.05 13.83 -4.25
N PRO A 112 -2.81 13.73 -3.74
CA PRO A 112 -1.94 12.60 -4.06
C PRO A 112 -2.50 11.26 -3.58
N ALA A 113 -2.45 10.24 -4.43
CA ALA A 113 -2.73 8.86 -4.03
C ALA A 113 -1.61 8.25 -3.19
N THR A 114 -1.91 7.24 -2.40
CA THR A 114 -0.95 6.39 -1.68
C THR A 114 -1.43 4.93 -1.70
N VAL A 115 -0.69 4.01 -1.09
CA VAL A 115 -1.06 2.59 -1.00
C VAL A 115 -2.37 2.37 -0.24
N LEU A 116 -3.11 1.32 -0.59
CA LEU A 116 -4.30 0.89 0.16
C LEU A 116 -3.92 0.33 1.54
N GLY A 117 -2.79 -0.37 1.61
CA GLY A 117 -2.41 -1.18 2.77
C GLY A 117 -3.26 -2.45 2.90
N PRO A 118 -2.86 -3.38 3.79
CA PRO A 118 -3.48 -4.70 3.88
C PRO A 118 -4.77 -4.76 4.72
N PHE A 119 -5.18 -3.64 5.35
CA PHE A 119 -6.25 -3.63 6.36
C PHE A 119 -7.59 -3.03 5.86
N HIS A 120 -7.67 -2.69 4.57
CA HIS A 120 -8.96 -2.35 3.97
C HIS A 120 -9.83 -3.61 3.88
N ILE A 121 -11.11 -3.48 4.26
CA ILE A 121 -12.11 -4.52 4.04
C ILE A 121 -13.34 -3.86 3.40
N ASP A 122 -14.06 -4.60 2.57
CA ASP A 122 -15.33 -4.14 2.03
C ASP A 122 -16.42 -4.11 3.09
N GLY A 123 -17.42 -3.25 2.90
CA GLY A 123 -18.62 -3.23 3.74
C GLY A 123 -18.55 -2.37 4.99
N SER A 124 -17.63 -1.39 5.07
CA SER A 124 -17.69 -0.33 6.10
C SER A 124 -19.10 0.28 6.19
N PRO A 125 -19.64 0.53 7.40
CA PRO A 125 -21.00 1.01 7.58
C PRO A 125 -21.18 2.43 7.05
N GLU A 126 -22.32 2.72 6.41
CA GLU A 126 -22.69 4.10 6.06
C GLU A 126 -23.19 4.84 7.30
N VAL A 127 -22.66 6.03 7.55
CA VAL A 127 -22.94 6.80 8.76
C VAL A 127 -23.35 8.25 8.47
N PRO A 128 -24.15 8.88 9.35
CA PRO A 128 -24.52 10.27 9.17
C PRO A 128 -23.35 11.23 9.44
N TRP A 129 -23.53 12.50 9.06
CA TRP A 129 -22.60 13.58 9.31
C TRP A 129 -22.10 13.61 10.77
N GLY A 130 -20.78 13.63 10.95
CA GLY A 130 -20.16 13.74 12.28
C GLY A 130 -20.39 12.55 13.21
N HIS A 131 -20.89 11.42 12.69
CA HIS A 131 -20.97 10.18 13.45
C HIS A 131 -19.58 9.76 13.95
N ASP A 132 -19.51 9.29 15.19
CA ASP A 132 -18.26 8.86 15.83
C ASP A 132 -17.94 7.41 15.48
N MET A 133 -17.07 7.18 14.48
CA MET A 133 -16.73 5.82 14.04
C MET A 133 -15.90 5.03 15.07
N SER A 134 -15.48 5.65 16.17
CA SER A 134 -14.80 4.94 17.25
C SER A 134 -15.76 4.13 18.13
N ASP A 135 -17.07 4.37 18.04
CA ASP A 135 -18.12 3.66 18.79
C ASP A 135 -17.78 3.40 20.27
N GLY A 136 -17.22 4.42 20.94
CA GLY A 136 -16.86 4.36 22.36
C GLY A 136 -15.45 3.83 22.68
N LEU A 137 -14.67 3.41 21.69
CA LEU A 137 -13.27 3.02 21.88
C LEU A 137 -12.44 4.16 22.54
N PRO A 138 -11.48 3.81 23.42
CA PRO A 138 -10.64 4.79 24.08
C PRO A 138 -9.75 5.53 23.07
N GLY A 139 -9.52 6.82 23.35
CA GLY A 139 -8.69 7.67 22.49
C GLY A 139 -9.07 9.15 22.63
N THR A 140 -8.21 10.02 22.09
CA THR A 140 -8.49 11.47 22.02
C THR A 140 -9.41 11.72 20.84
N PRO A 141 -10.59 12.35 20.99
CA PRO A 141 -11.46 12.63 19.85
C PRO A 141 -10.73 13.46 18.78
N LEU A 142 -10.99 13.13 17.53
CA LEU A 142 -10.50 13.82 16.36
C LEU A 142 -11.68 14.12 15.44
N TYR A 143 -11.78 15.38 15.05
CA TYR A 143 -12.67 15.84 14.00
C TYR A 143 -11.85 16.21 12.78
N VAL A 144 -12.17 15.61 11.64
CA VAL A 144 -11.57 15.96 10.35
C VAL A 144 -12.65 16.57 9.47
N THR A 145 -12.42 17.80 9.05
CA THR A 145 -13.38 18.57 8.24
C THR A 145 -12.71 19.14 7.00
N GLY A 146 -13.52 19.39 5.99
CA GLY A 146 -13.07 20.04 4.76
C GLY A 146 -14.12 19.89 3.68
N ARG A 147 -13.68 19.98 2.43
CA ARG A 147 -14.53 19.84 1.24
C ARG A 147 -13.96 18.78 0.30
N VAL A 148 -14.84 18.09 -0.40
CA VAL A 148 -14.50 17.30 -1.59
C VAL A 148 -14.84 18.14 -2.83
N THR A 149 -13.83 18.37 -3.67
CA THR A 149 -13.94 19.19 -4.88
C THR A 149 -13.30 18.49 -6.09
N SER A 150 -13.67 18.90 -7.30
CA SER A 150 -12.96 18.55 -8.53
C SER A 150 -11.73 19.46 -8.71
N THR A 151 -10.84 19.13 -9.65
CA THR A 151 -9.64 19.91 -9.97
C THR A 151 -9.92 21.35 -10.44
N ASP A 152 -11.16 21.67 -10.81
CA ASP A 152 -11.60 23.03 -11.16
C ASP A 152 -12.22 23.80 -9.97
N GLY A 153 -12.25 23.20 -8.77
CA GLY A 153 -12.82 23.77 -7.56
C GLY A 153 -14.32 23.54 -7.39
N THR A 154 -14.99 22.89 -8.35
CA THR A 154 -16.42 22.55 -8.24
C THR A 154 -16.63 21.55 -7.10
N PRO A 155 -17.58 21.78 -6.16
CA PRO A 155 -17.91 20.79 -5.14
C PRO A 155 -18.37 19.46 -5.75
N VAL A 156 -17.99 18.35 -5.11
CA VAL A 156 -18.43 17.00 -5.51
C VAL A 156 -19.43 16.48 -4.47
N PRO A 157 -20.73 16.79 -4.63
CA PRO A 157 -21.74 16.39 -3.66
C PRO A 157 -21.97 14.89 -3.68
N GLY A 158 -22.21 14.29 -2.51
CA GLY A 158 -22.49 12.85 -2.41
C GLY A 158 -21.26 11.95 -2.43
N ALA A 159 -20.06 12.52 -2.70
CA ALA A 159 -18.79 11.81 -2.64
C ALA A 159 -18.68 10.96 -1.38
N VAL A 160 -18.42 9.68 -1.55
CA VAL A 160 -18.26 8.72 -0.44
C VAL A 160 -16.81 8.75 0.02
N LEU A 161 -16.60 8.99 1.32
CA LEU A 161 -15.32 8.86 2.00
C LEU A 161 -15.38 7.57 2.84
N ASP A 162 -14.80 6.48 2.33
CA ASP A 162 -14.59 5.25 3.10
C ASP A 162 -13.32 5.39 3.92
N VAL A 163 -13.46 5.41 5.23
CA VAL A 163 -12.40 5.74 6.19
C VAL A 163 -12.11 4.54 7.06
N TRP A 164 -10.84 4.24 7.31
CA TRP A 164 -10.41 3.22 8.27
C TRP A 164 -9.07 3.59 8.92
N GLN A 165 -8.83 3.13 10.16
CA GLN A 165 -7.59 3.40 10.90
C GLN A 165 -7.30 2.35 11.96
N ALA A 166 -6.07 2.35 12.47
CA ALA A 166 -5.72 1.68 13.71
C ALA A 166 -6.30 2.40 14.93
N ASP A 167 -6.44 1.67 16.03
CA ASP A 167 -6.87 2.20 17.32
C ASP A 167 -5.79 3.00 18.07
N ALA A 168 -6.09 3.38 19.32
CA ALA A 168 -5.20 4.17 20.16
C ALA A 168 -3.92 3.42 20.59
N ASP A 169 -3.90 2.09 20.46
CA ASP A 169 -2.74 1.24 20.74
C ASP A 169 -1.99 0.85 19.45
N GLY A 170 -2.48 1.28 18.28
CA GLY A 170 -1.87 1.02 17.00
C GLY A 170 -2.22 -0.35 16.40
N ALA A 171 -3.39 -0.90 16.71
CA ALA A 171 -3.87 -2.14 16.13
C ALA A 171 -5.10 -1.95 15.24
N TYR A 172 -5.15 -2.69 14.13
CA TYR A 172 -6.40 -2.99 13.43
C TYR A 172 -7.07 -4.23 14.04
N GLU A 173 -8.38 -4.36 13.91
CA GLU A 173 -9.09 -5.54 14.43
C GLU A 173 -8.56 -6.85 13.85
N ALA A 174 -8.11 -6.85 12.59
CA ALA A 174 -7.51 -8.01 11.93
C ALA A 174 -6.26 -8.55 12.66
N GLN A 175 -5.64 -7.74 13.51
CA GLN A 175 -4.45 -8.10 14.28
C GLN A 175 -4.79 -8.58 15.70
N LEU A 176 -6.06 -8.55 16.10
CA LEU A 176 -6.51 -8.84 17.46
C LEU A 176 -7.36 -10.12 17.47
N PRO A 177 -6.81 -11.26 17.93
CA PRO A 177 -7.48 -12.56 17.90
C PRO A 177 -8.84 -12.60 18.61
N GLU A 178 -9.03 -11.75 19.61
CA GLU A 178 -10.24 -11.64 20.41
C GLU A 178 -11.32 -10.71 19.84
N VAL A 179 -11.04 -10.05 18.70
CA VAL A 179 -11.95 -9.08 18.07
C VAL A 179 -12.40 -9.60 16.71
N ASP A 180 -13.69 -9.99 16.64
CA ASP A 180 -14.32 -10.43 15.39
C ASP A 180 -15.09 -9.30 14.68
N GLU A 181 -15.33 -8.18 15.35
CA GLU A 181 -16.07 -7.05 14.80
C GLU A 181 -15.16 -6.06 14.06
N ALA A 182 -15.61 -5.64 12.88
CA ALA A 182 -14.97 -4.55 12.16
C ALA A 182 -15.22 -3.23 12.91
N ARG A 183 -14.14 -2.51 13.27
CA ARG A 183 -14.20 -1.26 14.05
C ARG A 183 -13.37 -0.16 13.41
N LEU A 184 -13.53 1.09 13.90
CA LEU A 184 -12.81 2.28 13.43
C LEU A 184 -12.84 2.46 11.91
N ARG A 185 -14.00 2.15 11.32
CA ARG A 185 -14.26 2.31 9.90
C ARG A 185 -15.67 2.76 9.64
N ALA A 186 -15.83 3.63 8.65
CA ALA A 186 -17.14 4.14 8.27
C ALA A 186 -17.09 4.81 6.89
N LYS A 187 -18.24 4.85 6.22
CA LYS A 187 -18.48 5.59 4.99
C LYS A 187 -19.24 6.88 5.30
N TYR A 188 -18.57 8.01 5.16
CA TYR A 188 -19.16 9.33 5.24
C TYR A 188 -19.54 9.82 3.83
N ARG A 189 -20.47 10.77 3.75
CA ARG A 189 -20.86 11.40 2.47
C ARG A 189 -20.67 12.91 2.52
N ALA A 190 -20.05 13.45 1.48
CA ALA A 190 -19.97 14.90 1.28
C ALA A 190 -21.38 15.49 1.06
N ARG A 191 -21.64 16.65 1.65
CA ARG A 191 -22.90 17.38 1.50
C ARG A 191 -23.01 18.05 0.13
N ALA A 192 -24.14 18.71 -0.12
CA ALA A 192 -24.43 19.41 -1.38
C ALA A 192 -23.36 20.45 -1.77
N ASP A 193 -22.72 21.07 -0.77
CA ASP A 193 -21.63 22.02 -0.98
C ASP A 193 -20.25 21.34 -0.95
N GLY A 194 -20.17 20.02 -0.98
CA GLY A 194 -18.93 19.24 -0.89
C GLY A 194 -18.36 19.12 0.52
N SER A 195 -18.93 19.79 1.54
CA SER A 195 -18.40 19.70 2.90
C SER A 195 -18.55 18.29 3.48
N PHE A 196 -17.60 17.88 4.33
CA PHE A 196 -17.66 16.64 5.11
C PHE A 196 -17.23 16.87 6.56
N CYS A 197 -17.64 15.96 7.46
CA CYS A 197 -17.17 15.91 8.84
C CYS A 197 -17.02 14.45 9.27
N ILE A 198 -15.78 14.00 9.40
CA ILE A 198 -15.40 12.71 9.98
C ILE A 198 -15.15 12.92 11.47
N ARG A 199 -15.67 12.02 12.30
CA ARG A 199 -15.40 12.02 13.75
C ARG A 199 -14.89 10.63 14.15
N THR A 200 -13.76 10.62 14.83
CA THR A 200 -13.04 9.42 15.24
C THR A 200 -12.18 9.72 16.48
N ILE A 201 -11.24 8.85 16.80
CA ILE A 201 -10.12 9.09 17.70
C ILE A 201 -8.83 9.34 16.93
N ALA A 202 -7.93 10.14 17.50
CA ALA A 202 -6.63 10.43 16.92
C ALA A 202 -5.85 9.12 16.69
N PRO A 203 -5.42 8.82 15.45
CA PRO A 203 -4.67 7.61 15.16
C PRO A 203 -3.32 7.60 15.89
N HIS A 204 -2.87 6.39 16.23
CA HIS A 204 -1.53 6.13 16.72
C HIS A 204 -0.64 5.59 15.59
N GLY A 205 0.67 5.84 15.67
CA GLY A 205 1.64 5.19 14.78
C GLY A 205 1.82 3.73 15.19
N TYR A 206 2.09 2.83 14.26
CA TYR A 206 2.12 1.40 14.57
C TYR A 206 3.22 0.66 13.81
N SER A 207 3.61 -0.49 14.35
CA SER A 207 4.50 -1.43 13.67
C SER A 207 3.73 -2.25 12.65
N ILE A 208 4.31 -2.50 11.47
CA ILE A 208 3.82 -3.59 10.61
C ILE A 208 3.89 -4.94 11.34
N PRO A 209 3.16 -5.98 10.91
CA PRO A 209 3.33 -7.33 11.45
C PRO A 209 4.80 -7.78 11.38
N MET A 210 5.40 -8.07 12.53
CA MET A 210 6.80 -8.50 12.64
C MET A 210 6.96 -10.00 12.91
N ASP A 211 5.88 -10.74 13.07
CA ASP A 211 5.84 -12.16 13.41
C ASP A 211 5.90 -13.09 12.18
N GLY A 212 6.10 -12.54 10.97
CA GLY A 212 6.17 -13.29 9.72
C GLY A 212 7.49 -13.10 8.96
N PRO A 213 7.62 -13.72 7.76
CA PRO A 213 8.81 -13.64 6.92
C PRO A 213 9.23 -12.22 6.59
N VAL A 214 8.29 -11.29 6.40
CA VAL A 214 8.64 -9.88 6.17
C VAL A 214 9.30 -9.28 7.41
N GLY A 215 8.72 -9.53 8.59
CA GLY A 215 9.31 -9.11 9.86
C GLY A 215 10.71 -9.68 10.08
N ASP A 216 10.91 -10.96 9.77
CA ASP A 216 12.22 -11.61 9.83
C ASP A 216 13.23 -10.94 8.90
N LEU A 217 12.86 -10.60 7.67
CA LEU A 217 13.75 -9.86 6.76
C LEU A 217 14.11 -8.48 7.31
N ILE A 218 13.10 -7.72 7.76
CA ILE A 218 13.30 -6.36 8.27
C ILE A 218 14.19 -6.34 9.52
N ARG A 219 14.12 -7.35 10.39
CA ARG A 219 15.01 -7.48 11.57
C ARG A 219 16.50 -7.51 11.24
N HIS A 220 16.86 -7.87 10.01
CA HIS A 220 18.25 -7.91 9.55
C HIS A 220 18.71 -6.57 8.94
N THR A 221 17.93 -5.50 9.11
CA THR A 221 18.20 -4.17 8.55
C THR A 221 18.01 -3.09 9.60
N ASP A 222 18.54 -1.89 9.32
CA ASP A 222 18.26 -0.68 10.12
C ASP A 222 16.92 -0.02 9.72
N ILE A 223 16.11 -0.65 8.87
CA ILE A 223 14.83 -0.12 8.43
C ILE A 223 13.87 -0.13 9.64
N SER A 224 13.34 1.05 9.97
CA SER A 224 12.25 1.15 10.96
C SER A 224 11.04 0.37 10.46
N HIS A 225 10.47 -0.49 11.29
CA HIS A 225 9.24 -1.24 10.99
C HIS A 225 7.96 -0.46 11.31
N TYR A 226 8.09 0.83 11.62
CA TYR A 226 6.97 1.67 12.02
C TYR A 226 6.39 2.46 10.84
N ARG A 227 5.08 2.65 10.93
CA ARG A 227 4.32 3.62 10.14
C ARG A 227 3.95 4.82 11.03
N PRO A 228 4.04 6.05 10.51
CA PRO A 228 3.60 7.24 11.24
C PRO A 228 2.11 7.21 11.55
N ALA A 229 1.64 8.01 12.50
CA ALA A 229 0.22 8.10 12.83
C ALA A 229 -0.60 8.62 11.63
N HIS A 230 -1.53 7.82 11.14
CA HIS A 230 -2.37 8.14 9.98
C HIS A 230 -3.74 7.45 10.03
N PHE A 231 -4.66 7.94 9.21
CA PHE A 231 -5.86 7.20 8.84
C PHE A 231 -5.99 7.18 7.31
N HIS A 232 -6.71 6.19 6.81
CA HIS A 232 -6.92 5.99 5.39
C HIS A 232 -8.23 6.60 4.93
N VAL A 233 -8.26 7.06 3.68
CA VAL A 233 -9.48 7.49 2.99
C VAL A 233 -9.47 6.95 1.57
N LEU A 234 -10.56 6.29 1.20
CA LEU A 234 -10.87 5.90 -0.16
C LEU A 234 -12.07 6.71 -0.63
N LEU A 235 -11.87 7.45 -1.73
CA LEU A 235 -12.93 8.15 -2.44
C LEU A 235 -13.14 7.49 -3.81
N ASP A 236 -14.35 6.98 -4.02
CA ASP A 236 -14.77 6.32 -5.25
C ASP A 236 -16.09 6.93 -5.72
N GLU A 237 -15.98 8.04 -6.45
CA GLU A 237 -17.12 8.81 -6.91
C GLU A 237 -17.27 8.68 -8.44
N PRO A 238 -18.47 8.36 -8.96
CA PRO A 238 -18.73 8.33 -10.39
C PRO A 238 -18.26 9.61 -11.12
N GLY A 239 -17.65 9.43 -12.28
CA GLY A 239 -17.10 10.52 -13.09
C GLY A 239 -15.75 11.06 -12.61
N HIS A 240 -15.20 10.53 -11.51
CA HIS A 240 -13.87 10.84 -11.02
C HIS A 240 -13.01 9.58 -10.97
N ARG A 241 -11.70 9.76 -11.03
CA ARG A 241 -10.73 8.69 -10.80
C ARG A 241 -10.73 8.35 -9.31
N ARG A 242 -10.83 7.05 -9.00
CA ARG A 242 -10.71 6.54 -7.64
C ARG A 242 -9.42 7.05 -6.97
N LEU A 243 -9.57 7.61 -5.78
CA LEU A 243 -8.49 8.11 -4.93
C LEU A 243 -8.40 7.27 -3.67
N ILE A 244 -7.25 6.65 -3.45
CA ILE A 244 -6.88 6.04 -2.17
C ILE A 244 -5.75 6.89 -1.62
N THR A 245 -5.93 7.43 -0.41
CA THR A 245 -4.96 8.33 0.23
C THR A 245 -4.93 8.14 1.75
N HIS A 246 -3.96 8.74 2.41
CA HIS A 246 -3.85 8.80 3.86
C HIS A 246 -3.72 10.25 4.30
N LEU A 247 -4.18 10.57 5.51
CA LEU A 247 -3.76 11.81 6.18
C LEU A 247 -2.86 11.44 7.37
N PHE A 248 -1.67 12.03 7.40
CA PHE A 248 -0.67 11.82 8.44
C PHE A 248 -0.71 12.98 9.44
N ARG A 249 -0.51 12.68 10.72
CA ARG A 249 -0.42 13.74 11.74
C ARG A 249 0.91 14.48 11.65
N ALA A 250 0.87 15.80 11.52
CA ALA A 250 2.07 16.64 11.58
C ALA A 250 2.85 16.44 12.90
N GLY A 251 4.16 16.27 12.79
CA GLY A 251 5.05 16.01 13.92
C GLY A 251 4.95 14.59 14.50
N ALA A 252 4.24 13.67 13.84
CA ALA A 252 4.28 12.26 14.22
C ALA A 252 5.70 11.67 14.04
N ALA A 253 6.04 10.69 14.87
CA ALA A 253 7.23 9.90 14.66
C ALA A 253 7.15 9.15 13.31
N TYR A 254 8.31 8.89 12.71
CA TYR A 254 8.47 8.07 11.49
C TYR A 254 7.89 8.65 10.19
N LEU A 255 7.57 9.95 10.13
CA LEU A 255 7.13 10.58 8.88
C LEU A 255 8.18 10.44 7.76
N ASP A 256 9.46 10.63 8.08
CA ASP A 256 10.56 10.53 7.11
C ASP A 256 11.05 9.09 6.87
N THR A 257 10.55 8.13 7.65
CA THR A 257 11.02 6.74 7.65
C THR A 257 9.86 5.75 7.64
N ASP A 258 8.74 6.11 7.01
CA ASP A 258 7.57 5.22 6.88
C ASP A 258 7.99 3.96 6.12
N VAL A 259 7.87 2.80 6.76
CA VAL A 259 8.37 1.51 6.23
C VAL A 259 7.76 1.11 4.88
N VAL A 260 6.59 1.67 4.54
CA VAL A 260 5.89 1.40 3.27
C VAL A 260 5.98 2.56 2.27
N PHE A 261 6.81 3.57 2.55
CA PHE A 261 7.04 4.73 1.67
C PHE A 261 5.76 5.54 1.35
N GLY A 262 4.75 5.50 2.23
CA GLY A 262 3.43 6.07 1.98
C GLY A 262 3.30 7.56 2.27
N THR A 263 4.26 8.15 2.97
CA THR A 263 4.23 9.56 3.39
C THR A 263 4.52 10.52 2.24
N LYS A 264 3.76 11.62 2.18
CA LYS A 264 3.94 12.73 1.24
C LYS A 264 3.65 14.03 1.97
N ASP A 265 4.45 15.06 1.74
CA ASP A 265 4.32 16.36 2.42
C ASP A 265 2.91 16.95 2.35
N ALA A 266 2.28 16.87 1.17
CA ALA A 266 0.92 17.35 0.94
C ALA A 266 -0.17 16.60 1.72
N LEU A 267 0.16 15.47 2.34
CA LEU A 267 -0.74 14.63 3.14
C LEU A 267 -0.47 14.74 4.65
N ILE A 268 0.49 15.57 5.06
CA ILE A 268 0.82 15.82 6.47
C ILE A 268 -0.04 16.99 6.99
N VAL A 269 -0.90 16.70 7.96
CA VAL A 269 -1.96 17.62 8.42
C VAL A 269 -1.79 17.95 9.91
N PRO A 270 -1.87 19.23 10.32
CA PRO A 270 -1.80 19.61 11.73
C PRO A 270 -3.07 19.17 12.48
N PHE A 271 -2.89 18.43 13.58
CA PHE A 271 -3.97 18.08 14.49
C PHE A 271 -3.96 19.07 15.66
N THR A 272 -4.83 20.06 15.58
CA THR A 272 -4.84 21.22 16.48
C THR A 272 -5.71 20.92 17.71
N PRO A 273 -5.19 21.06 18.94
CA PRO A 273 -5.97 20.82 20.14
C PRO A 273 -7.03 21.90 20.36
N ARG A 274 -8.18 21.47 20.89
CA ARG A 274 -9.31 22.31 21.30
C ARG A 274 -9.76 21.89 22.71
N PRO A 275 -10.18 22.85 23.56
CA PRO A 275 -10.80 22.52 24.84
C PRO A 275 -12.15 21.85 24.62
N ALA A 276 -12.73 21.26 25.67
CA ALA A 276 -14.12 20.82 25.65
C ALA A 276 -15.04 21.99 25.27
N GLY A 277 -16.05 21.74 24.44
CA GLY A 277 -16.92 22.79 23.91
C GLY A 277 -17.55 22.43 22.56
N PRO A 278 -18.05 23.44 21.82
CA PRO A 278 -18.66 23.24 20.51
C PRO A 278 -17.72 22.50 19.55
N SER A 279 -18.21 21.45 18.91
CA SER A 279 -17.46 20.62 17.96
C SER A 279 -17.87 20.88 16.50
N PRO A 280 -17.01 20.57 15.51
CA PRO A 280 -17.27 20.84 14.09
C PRO A 280 -18.51 20.14 13.50
N ASP A 281 -18.97 19.06 14.13
CA ASP A 281 -20.23 18.38 13.78
C ASP A 281 -21.50 19.19 14.17
N GLY A 282 -21.35 20.30 14.91
CA GLY A 282 -22.43 21.11 15.44
C GLY A 282 -22.90 20.68 16.84
N ALA A 283 -22.28 19.65 17.43
CA ALA A 283 -22.56 19.18 18.78
C ALA A 283 -21.64 19.86 19.82
N THR A 284 -21.56 19.28 21.02
CA THR A 284 -20.62 19.69 22.07
C THR A 284 -19.79 18.48 22.49
N CYS A 285 -18.48 18.57 22.34
CA CYS A 285 -17.55 17.59 22.87
C CYS A 285 -17.26 17.89 24.35
N GLN A 286 -17.53 16.92 25.23
CA GLN A 286 -17.41 17.09 26.69
C GLN A 286 -15.97 16.99 27.21
N ARG A 287 -15.00 16.67 26.32
CA ARG A 287 -13.58 16.52 26.64
C ARG A 287 -12.74 17.29 25.63
N PRO A 288 -11.48 17.63 25.94
CA PRO A 288 -10.55 18.15 24.95
C PRO A 288 -10.47 17.23 23.72
N PHE A 289 -10.38 17.83 22.54
CA PHE A 289 -10.38 17.12 21.26
C PHE A 289 -9.38 17.74 20.29
N LEU A 290 -9.14 17.06 19.17
CA LEU A 290 -8.30 17.53 18.08
C LEU A 290 -9.17 17.89 16.87
N CYS A 291 -8.72 18.89 16.11
CA CYS A 291 -9.27 19.23 14.80
C CYS A 291 -8.18 19.13 13.73
N ALA A 292 -8.55 18.58 12.58
CA ALA A 292 -7.77 18.59 11.35
C ALA A 292 -8.63 19.15 10.22
N GLU A 293 -8.05 20.02 9.40
CA GLU A 293 -8.71 20.59 8.22
C GLU A 293 -7.98 20.10 6.97
N PHE A 294 -8.71 19.50 6.04
CA PHE A 294 -8.15 18.99 4.79
C PHE A 294 -9.19 18.93 3.67
N ASP A 295 -8.88 19.53 2.53
CA ASP A 295 -9.72 19.47 1.33
C ASP A 295 -9.23 18.35 0.40
N PHE A 296 -10.15 17.46 0.02
CA PHE A 296 -9.89 16.44 -0.99
C PHE A 296 -10.22 17.01 -2.38
N VAL A 297 -9.28 16.84 -3.31
CA VAL A 297 -9.43 17.26 -4.70
C VAL A 297 -9.37 16.02 -5.59
N LEU A 298 -10.50 15.68 -6.21
CA LEU A 298 -10.66 14.53 -7.08
C LEU A 298 -10.35 14.91 -8.53
N GLN A 299 -9.62 14.04 -9.23
CA GLN A 299 -9.39 14.19 -10.65
C GLN A 299 -10.56 13.59 -11.45
N PRO A 300 -11.14 14.31 -12.43
CA PRO A 300 -12.12 13.74 -13.36
C PRO A 300 -11.60 12.49 -14.10
N GLY A 301 -12.53 11.56 -14.40
CA GLY A 301 -12.31 10.26 -15.04
C GLY A 301 -11.74 10.32 -16.45
#